data_AF-A0A3E3JY36-F1
#
_entry.id   AF-A0A3E3JY36-F1
#
_cell.length_a   1.000
_cell.length_b   1.000
_cell.length_c   1.000
_cell.angle_alpha   90.00
_cell.angle_beta   90.00
_cell.angle_gamma   90.00
#
_symmetry.space_group_name_H-M   'P 1'
#
loop_
_entity.id
_entity.type
_entity.pdbx_description
1 polymer ?
#
loop_
_entity_poly.entity_id
_entity_poly.type
_entity_poly.pdbx_seq_one_letter_code
_entity_poly.pdbx_strand_id
1 'polypeptide(L)'
;MKENFIDLTDGTRLSVRVNFGTIYYLQKQKGFYRIQKKAEKNKKKLTEEESFELAAYVIYAILRSNGKTVGFDEALSLVPPDTEQLEKVLQVFQEEYDRYVKKKQAQSSVMPGK
;
A
#
# COMPACT_ATOMS: atom_id res chain seq x y z
N MET A 1 16.41 -7.84 -7.38
CA MET A 1 15.79 -6.57 -6.91
C MET A 1 15.87 -6.58 -5.40
N LYS A 2 16.16 -5.44 -4.75
CA LYS A 2 16.02 -5.34 -3.29
C LYS A 2 14.55 -5.47 -2.96
N GLU A 3 14.16 -6.55 -2.29
CA GLU A 3 12.80 -6.69 -1.77
C GLU A 3 12.63 -5.76 -0.58
N ASN A 4 11.61 -4.92 -0.63
CA ASN A 4 11.24 -4.04 0.47
C ASN A 4 10.29 -4.78 1.41
N PHE A 5 10.43 -4.56 2.72
CA PHE A 5 9.66 -5.24 3.75
C PHE A 5 9.08 -4.24 4.75
N ILE A 6 7.94 -4.60 5.32
CA ILE A 6 7.33 -3.94 6.48
C ILE A 6 7.13 -4.98 7.58
N ASP A 7 7.23 -4.53 8.82
CA ASP A 7 6.99 -5.37 10.00
C ASP A 7 5.58 -5.06 10.51
N LEU A 8 4.79 -6.11 10.75
CA LEU A 8 3.41 -6.01 11.24
C LEU A 8 3.36 -6.20 12.77
N THR A 9 2.24 -5.85 13.38
CA THR A 9 2.04 -5.91 14.84
C THR A 9 2.24 -7.31 15.42
N ASP A 10 1.95 -8.37 14.66
CA ASP A 10 2.14 -9.76 15.05
C ASP A 10 3.58 -10.28 14.89
N GLY A 11 4.51 -9.40 14.49
CA GLY A 11 5.90 -9.75 14.18
C GLY A 11 6.10 -10.33 12.76
N THR A 12 5.05 -10.42 11.95
CA THR A 12 5.17 -10.86 10.56
C THR A 12 5.96 -9.83 9.75
N ARG A 13 7.00 -10.30 9.05
CA ARG A 13 7.75 -9.50 8.08
C ARG A 13 7.14 -9.66 6.69
N LEU A 14 6.36 -8.68 6.26
CA LEU A 14 5.60 -8.71 5.00
C LEU A 14 6.43 -8.14 3.84
N SER A 15 6.62 -8.94 2.79
CA SER A 15 7.22 -8.47 1.53
C SER A 15 6.24 -7.56 0.79
N VAL A 16 6.68 -6.35 0.48
CA VAL A 16 5.88 -5.36 -0.23
C VAL A 16 6.11 -5.53 -1.73
N ARG A 17 5.11 -6.09 -2.42
CA ARG A 17 5.12 -6.29 -3.87
C ARG A 17 3.88 -5.66 -4.47
N VAL A 18 4.07 -4.65 -5.31
CA VAL A 18 2.96 -4.01 -6.02
C VAL A 18 2.74 -4.69 -7.37
N ASN A 19 1.52 -5.19 -7.56
CA ASN A 19 1.05 -5.84 -8.78
C ASN A 19 -0.40 -5.44 -9.08
N PHE A 20 -0.97 -5.96 -10.18
CA PHE A 20 -2.35 -5.64 -10.56
C PHE A 20 -3.37 -5.97 -9.45
N GLY A 21 -3.20 -7.10 -8.75
CA GLY A 21 -4.06 -7.48 -7.63
C GLY A 21 -4.03 -6.44 -6.50
N THR A 22 -2.85 -5.88 -6.21
CA THR A 22 -2.70 -4.82 -5.21
C THR A 22 -3.54 -3.60 -5.59
N ILE A 23 -3.46 -3.16 -6.85
CA ILE A 23 -4.23 -2.02 -7.35
C ILE A 23 -5.73 -2.30 -7.32
N TYR A 24 -6.13 -3.51 -7.73
CA TYR A 24 -7.52 -3.96 -7.70
C TYR A 24 -8.10 -3.91 -6.28
N TYR A 25 -7.36 -4.42 -5.28
CA TYR A 25 -7.85 -4.44 -3.90
C TYR A 25 -7.93 -3.04 -3.29
N LEU A 26 -6.98 -2.14 -3.59
CA LEU A 26 -7.07 -0.74 -3.17
C LEU A 26 -8.27 -0.02 -3.81
N GLN A 27 -8.55 -0.28 -5.08
CA GLN A 27 -9.69 0.29 -5.79
C GLN A 27 -11.05 -0.10 -5.19
N LYS A 28 -11.13 -1.27 -4.54
CA LYS A 28 -12.35 -1.73 -3.86
C LYS A 28 -12.57 -1.04 -2.53
N GLN A 29 -11.55 -0.40 -1.96
CA GLN A 29 -11.65 0.32 -0.70
C GLN A 29 -12.17 1.74 -0.93
N LYS A 30 -13.45 1.97 -0.63
CA LYS A 30 -14.13 3.27 -0.85
C LYS A 30 -13.42 4.42 -0.14
N GLY A 31 -12.87 4.19 1.06
CA GLY A 31 -12.14 5.19 1.84
C GLY A 31 -10.76 5.53 1.27
N PHE A 32 -10.10 4.59 0.60
CA PHE A 32 -8.71 4.72 0.16
C PHE A 32 -8.48 5.95 -0.72
N TYR A 33 -9.25 6.10 -1.81
CA TYR A 33 -9.07 7.24 -2.73
C TYR A 33 -9.36 8.60 -2.09
N ARG A 34 -10.30 8.66 -1.14
CA ARG A 34 -10.62 9.89 -0.41
C ARG A 34 -9.41 10.33 0.43
N ILE A 35 -8.83 9.40 1.17
CA ILE A 35 -7.71 9.64 2.08
C ILE A 35 -6.42 9.88 1.29
N GLN A 36 -6.17 9.10 0.24
CA GLN A 36 -5.01 9.26 -0.64
C GLN A 36 -4.98 10.66 -1.27
N LYS A 37 -6.09 11.13 -1.84
CA LYS A 37 -6.18 12.49 -2.40
C LYS A 37 -5.93 13.58 -1.36
N LYS A 38 -6.31 13.34 -0.11
CA LYS A 38 -6.04 14.27 1.00
C LYS A 38 -4.54 14.27 1.32
N ALA A 39 -3.91 13.10 1.39
CA ALA A 39 -2.49 12.92 1.63
C ALA A 39 -1.62 13.57 0.54
N GLU A 40 -2.01 13.43 -0.74
CA GLU A 40 -1.33 14.05 -1.89
C GLU A 40 -1.34 15.58 -1.82
N LYS A 41 -2.45 16.19 -1.36
CA LYS A 41 -2.56 17.64 -1.23
C LYS A 41 -1.76 18.18 -0.05
N ASN A 42 -1.73 17.46 1.07
CA ASN A 42 -0.94 17.84 2.25
C ASN A 42 -0.83 16.66 3.23
N LYS A 43 0.34 16.02 3.31
CA LYS A 43 0.59 14.89 4.23
C LYS A 43 0.31 15.23 5.70
N LYS A 44 0.54 16.49 6.12
CA LYS A 44 0.29 16.95 7.51
C LYS A 44 -1.20 17.16 7.84
N LYS A 45 -2.11 16.90 6.90
CA LYS A 45 -3.58 17.03 7.11
C LYS A 45 -4.28 15.72 7.42
N LEU A 46 -3.59 14.57 7.33
CA LEU A 46 -4.21 13.32 7.76
C LEU A 46 -4.36 13.35 9.28
N THR A 47 -5.53 12.97 9.78
CA THR A 47 -5.65 12.61 11.19
C THR A 47 -4.88 11.32 11.44
N GLU A 48 -4.57 11.06 12.70
CA GLU A 48 -4.00 9.79 13.11
C GLU A 48 -4.87 8.61 12.65
N GLU A 49 -6.18 8.68 12.89
CA GLU A 49 -7.17 7.69 12.42
C GLU A 49 -7.12 7.47 10.90
N GLU A 50 -7.07 8.54 10.10
CA GLU A 50 -6.96 8.41 8.63
C GLU A 50 -5.64 7.78 8.20
N SER A 51 -4.56 7.99 8.97
CA SER A 51 -3.25 7.39 8.69
C SER A 51 -3.28 5.89 8.99
N PHE A 52 -3.90 5.49 10.10
CA PHE A 52 -4.15 4.09 10.43
C PHE A 52 -5.05 3.41 9.40
N GLU A 53 -6.14 4.05 9.01
CA GLU A 53 -7.07 3.53 7.99
C GLU A 53 -6.35 3.35 6.63
N LEU A 54 -5.52 4.32 6.24
CA LEU A 54 -4.73 4.23 5.01
C LEU A 54 -3.74 3.07 5.05
N ALA A 55 -3.03 2.87 6.15
CA ALA A 55 -2.11 1.75 6.32
C ALA A 55 -2.84 0.40 6.31
N ALA A 56 -4.03 0.32 6.93
CA ALA A 56 -4.86 -0.88 6.90
C ALA A 56 -5.24 -1.25 5.46
N TYR A 57 -5.65 -0.27 4.64
CA TYR A 57 -5.95 -0.52 3.22
C TYR A 57 -4.74 -1.05 2.45
N VAL A 58 -3.56 -0.48 2.72
CA VAL A 58 -2.29 -0.92 2.11
C VAL A 58 -1.94 -2.34 2.52
N ILE A 59 -1.94 -2.65 3.83
CA ILE A 59 -1.64 -3.97 4.37
C ILE A 59 -2.63 -5.02 3.84
N TYR A 60 -3.92 -4.71 3.84
CA TYR A 60 -4.96 -5.56 3.25
C TYR A 60 -4.65 -5.87 1.78
N ALA A 61 -4.37 -4.85 0.97
CA ALA A 61 -4.12 -5.05 -0.45
C ALA A 61 -2.86 -5.89 -0.72
N ILE A 62 -1.79 -5.69 0.06
CA ILE A 62 -0.54 -6.47 -0.07
C ILE A 62 -0.77 -7.92 0.36
N LEU A 63 -1.43 -8.16 1.50
CA LEU A 63 -1.72 -9.52 1.98
C LEU A 63 -2.53 -10.30 0.92
N ARG A 64 -3.59 -9.68 0.41
CA ARG A 64 -4.44 -10.27 -0.62
C ARG A 64 -3.70 -10.49 -1.93
N SER A 65 -2.84 -9.57 -2.35
CA SER A 65 -2.05 -9.70 -3.59
C SER A 65 -0.92 -10.72 -3.47
N ASN A 66 -0.47 -11.01 -2.26
CA ASN A 66 0.46 -12.09 -1.92
C ASN A 66 -0.24 -13.45 -1.71
N GLY A 67 -1.54 -13.56 -2.01
CA GLY A 67 -2.29 -14.81 -1.97
C GLY A 67 -2.86 -15.19 -0.60
N LYS A 68 -2.84 -14.29 0.38
CA LYS A 68 -3.53 -14.51 1.66
C LYS A 68 -5.02 -14.22 1.51
N THR A 69 -5.84 -14.98 2.21
CA THR A 69 -7.29 -14.76 2.30
C THR A 69 -7.60 -14.12 3.65
N VAL A 70 -7.49 -12.79 3.71
CA VAL A 70 -7.78 -12.00 4.92
C VAL A 70 -8.94 -11.02 4.69
N GLY A 71 -9.66 -10.72 5.77
CA GLY A 71 -10.62 -9.62 5.88
C GLY A 71 -9.93 -8.28 6.14
N PHE A 72 -10.71 -7.18 6.08
CA PHE A 72 -10.18 -5.85 6.39
C PHE A 72 -9.86 -5.70 7.88
N ASP A 73 -10.73 -6.16 8.77
CA ASP A 73 -10.54 -6.06 10.22
C ASP A 73 -9.29 -6.82 10.69
N GLU A 74 -8.99 -7.97 10.06
CA GLU A 74 -7.75 -8.72 10.29
C GLU A 74 -6.54 -7.89 9.85
N ALA A 75 -6.59 -7.26 8.67
CA ALA A 75 -5.52 -6.38 8.21
C ALA A 75 -5.34 -5.14 9.11
N LEU A 76 -6.43 -4.58 9.63
CA LEU A 76 -6.42 -3.47 10.59
C LEU A 76 -5.71 -3.87 11.89
N SER A 77 -5.95 -5.09 12.39
CA SER A 77 -5.27 -5.61 13.59
C SER A 77 -3.75 -5.77 13.44
N LEU A 78 -3.28 -5.84 12.20
CA LEU A 78 -1.86 -5.97 11.85
C LEU A 78 -1.16 -4.63 11.61
N VAL A 79 -1.90 -3.51 11.63
CA VAL A 79 -1.33 -2.17 11.46
C VAL A 79 -0.47 -1.84 12.68
N PRO A 80 0.81 -1.46 12.49
CA PRO A 80 1.65 -1.03 13.60
C PRO A 80 1.04 0.15 14.35
N PRO A 81 0.90 0.09 15.69
CA PRO A 81 0.36 1.18 16.50
C PRO A 81 1.35 2.35 16.64
N ASP A 82 2.62 2.11 16.36
CA ASP A 82 3.69 3.11 16.43
C ASP A 82 3.70 4.00 15.18
N THR A 83 3.74 5.32 15.38
CA THR A 83 3.65 6.29 14.28
C THR A 83 4.84 6.23 13.32
N GLU A 84 6.06 5.92 13.81
CA GLU A 84 7.23 5.79 12.93
C GLU A 84 7.13 4.54 12.05
N GLN A 85 6.66 3.43 12.62
CA GLN A 85 6.40 2.20 11.87
C GLN A 85 5.26 2.38 10.86
N LEU A 86 4.21 3.10 11.24
CA LEU A 86 3.10 3.46 10.35
C LEU A 86 3.59 4.28 9.14
N GLU A 87 4.39 5.31 9.39
CA GLU A 87 5.01 6.11 8.32
C GLU A 87 5.88 5.25 7.40
N LYS A 88 6.66 4.34 7.97
CA LYS A 88 7.49 3.39 7.21
C LYS A 88 6.64 2.48 6.32
N VAL A 89 5.49 1.99 6.80
CA VAL A 89 4.55 1.19 5.98
C VAL A 89 4.12 1.97 4.74
N LEU A 90 3.65 3.20 4.95
CA LEU A 90 3.16 4.05 3.86
C LEU A 90 4.29 4.46 2.89
N GLN A 91 5.47 4.78 3.42
CA GLN A 91 6.64 5.13 2.60
C GLN A 91 7.07 3.96 1.72
N VAL A 92 7.27 2.78 2.33
CA VAL A 92 7.73 1.59 1.60
C VAL A 92 6.74 1.21 0.51
N PHE A 93 5.44 1.28 0.80
CA PHE A 93 4.40 1.04 -0.20
C PHE A 93 4.46 2.05 -1.35
N GLN A 94 4.61 3.35 -1.04
CA GLN A 94 4.70 4.39 -2.07
C GLN A 94 5.90 4.18 -3.00
N GLU A 95 7.06 3.81 -2.45
CA GLU A 95 8.27 3.53 -3.25
C GLU A 95 8.05 2.35 -4.21
N GLU A 96 7.43 1.27 -3.75
CA GLU A 96 7.12 0.11 -4.59
C GLU A 96 6.03 0.41 -5.63
N TYR A 97 5.04 1.23 -5.28
CA TYR A 97 4.02 1.71 -6.20
C TYR A 97 4.63 2.54 -7.34
N ASP A 98 5.53 3.48 -7.00
CA ASP A 98 6.21 4.31 -7.99
C ASP A 98 7.10 3.47 -8.92
N ARG A 99 7.79 2.46 -8.38
CA ARG A 99 8.56 1.49 -9.19
C ARG A 99 7.66 0.73 -10.16
N TYR A 100 6.51 0.26 -9.69
CA TYR A 100 5.52 -0.42 -10.54
C TYR A 100 5.04 0.48 -11.68
N VAL A 101 4.68 1.74 -11.37
CA VAL A 101 4.21 2.73 -12.37
C VAL A 101 5.30 3.01 -13.41
N LYS A 102 6.53 3.29 -12.98
CA LYS A 102 7.67 3.53 -13.89
C LYS A 102 7.92 2.34 -14.82
N LYS A 103 7.87 1.11 -14.28
CA LYS A 103 8.02 -0.11 -15.08
C LYS A 103 6.90 -0.25 -16.12
N LYS A 104 5.66 0.07 -15.76
CA LYS A 104 4.52 0.03 -16.69
C LYS A 104 4.63 1.08 -17.79
N GLN A 105 5.03 2.30 -17.45
CA GLN A 105 5.26 3.37 -18.42
C GLN A 105 6.36 3.00 -19.42
N ALA A 106 7.50 2.49 -18.94
CA ALA A 106 8.58 2.02 -19.81
C ALA A 106 8.12 0.89 -20.76
N GLN A 107 7.32 -0.06 -20.26
CA GLN A 107 6.76 -1.13 -21.11
C GLN A 107 5.80 -0.59 -22.18
N SER A 108 4.97 0.40 -21.86
CA SER A 108 4.08 1.04 -22.84
C SER A 108 4.82 1.89 -23.86
N SER A 109 5.92 2.55 -23.48
CA SER A 109 6.71 3.40 -24.38
C SER A 109 7.60 2.60 -25.35
N VAL A 110 7.91 1.34 -25.02
CA VAL A 110 8.73 0.44 -25.85
C VAL A 110 7.89 -0.37 -26.84
N MET A 111 6.56 -0.28 -26.81
CA MET A 111 5.68 -0.84 -27.84
C MET A 111 5.28 0.23 -28.85
N PRO A 112 5.91 0.32 -30.05
CA PRO A 112 5.33 1.06 -31.16
C PRO A 112 4.02 0.38 -31.57
N GLY A 113 3.06 1.19 -32.04
CA GLY A 113 1.71 0.76 -32.39
C GLY A 113 1.65 -0.52 -33.23
N LYS A 114 0.67 -1.36 -32.90
CA LYS A 114 0.09 -2.28 -33.89
C LYS A 114 -0.95 -1.52 -34.69
#